data_AF-A0A511QYC0-F1
#
_entry.id   AF-A0A511QYC0-F1
#
_cell.length_a   1.000
_cell.length_b   1.000
_cell.length_c   1.000
_cell.angle_alpha   90.00
_cell.angle_beta   90.00
_cell.angle_gamma   90.00
#
_symmetry.space_group_name_H-M   'P 1'
#
loop_
_entity.id
_entity.type
_entity.pdbx_description
1 polymer ?
#
loop_
_entity_poly.entity_id
_entity_poly.type
_entity_poly.pdbx_seq_one_letter_code
_entity_poly.pdbx_strand_id
1 'polypeptide(L)'
;MAQPTSNSPIAWGSYTIRQEAGLLRIIRADRTQVEIKGGQFEVKQLELTGQAPAELWINETSGPHTTAYFFTQEQGFRNLLIYRGRTAGVLEVRDVDGDRRPEIIVGTDVFADFGGLPREVYPRLTYILAWDGVRYVDATARFPTLGFRTLSYYRTALQDALIQKDEVNARSAALGYYGRGLITGQADEAKTWLMANTPQAIRRWLLDLEGEVIRALYTDLACRMTVSYSRSLPPKPVCNR
;
A
#
# COMPACT_ATOMS: atom_id res chain seq x y z
N MET A 1 19.25 -22.57 -7.84
CA MET A 1 19.21 -22.33 -9.30
C MET A 1 19.14 -20.83 -9.50
N ALA A 2 20.13 -20.22 -10.15
CA ALA A 2 20.09 -18.79 -10.45
C ALA A 2 19.11 -18.56 -11.61
N GLN A 3 18.12 -17.69 -11.42
CA GLN A 3 17.25 -17.23 -12.51
C GLN A 3 18.09 -16.42 -13.50
N PRO A 4 17.84 -16.55 -14.82
CA PRO A 4 18.52 -15.74 -15.82
C PRO A 4 18.09 -14.28 -15.64
N THR A 5 19.00 -13.43 -15.18
CA THR A 5 18.81 -11.98 -15.27
C THR A 5 18.84 -11.64 -16.75
N SER A 6 17.70 -11.32 -17.35
CA SER A 6 17.72 -10.72 -18.69
C SER A 6 18.35 -9.32 -18.53
N ASN A 7 19.67 -9.24 -18.67
CA ASN A 7 20.47 -8.01 -18.55
C ASN A 7 20.25 -7.02 -19.72
N SER A 8 19.14 -7.18 -20.45
CA SER A 8 18.82 -6.29 -21.56
C SER A 8 18.25 -4.98 -21.00
N PRO A 9 18.82 -3.83 -21.39
CA PRO A 9 18.26 -2.55 -20.98
C PRO A 9 16.82 -2.40 -21.46
N ILE A 10 15.95 -1.82 -20.62
CA ILE A 10 14.55 -1.55 -20.96
C ILE A 10 14.45 -0.10 -21.43
N ALA A 11 13.94 0.14 -22.63
CA ALA A 11 13.68 1.48 -23.12
C ALA A 11 12.41 2.05 -22.50
N TRP A 12 12.48 3.30 -22.03
CA TRP A 12 11.34 4.07 -21.55
C TRP A 12 11.47 5.50 -22.09
N GLY A 13 10.82 5.79 -23.23
CA GLY A 13 10.94 7.08 -23.92
C GLY A 13 12.39 7.48 -24.17
N SER A 14 12.80 8.66 -23.67
CA SER A 14 14.20 9.14 -23.78
C SER A 14 15.17 8.56 -22.75
N TYR A 15 14.70 7.60 -21.94
CA TYR A 15 15.44 6.99 -20.84
C TYR A 15 15.67 5.50 -21.09
N THR A 16 16.73 4.98 -20.49
CA THR A 16 17.08 3.57 -20.48
C THR A 16 17.14 3.08 -19.04
N ILE A 17 16.47 1.98 -18.75
CA ILE A 17 16.51 1.32 -17.45
C ILE A 17 17.51 0.17 -17.52
N ARG A 18 18.53 0.22 -16.67
CA ARG A 18 19.55 -0.82 -16.58
C ARG A 18 19.50 -1.48 -15.21
N GLN A 19 19.32 -2.79 -15.20
CA GLN A 19 19.34 -3.60 -13.98
C GLN A 19 20.68 -4.32 -13.85
N GLU A 20 21.27 -4.22 -12.67
CA GLU A 20 22.50 -4.86 -12.25
C GLU A 20 22.26 -5.58 -10.91
N ALA A 21 23.21 -6.38 -10.46
CA ALA A 21 23.11 -7.04 -9.16
C ALA A 21 22.98 -6.00 -8.04
N GLY A 22 21.83 -6.00 -7.37
CA GLY A 22 21.52 -5.12 -6.24
C GLY A 22 21.23 -3.66 -6.59
N LEU A 23 21.12 -3.32 -7.88
CA LEU A 23 21.07 -1.94 -8.33
C LEU A 23 20.28 -1.79 -9.63
N LEU A 24 19.40 -0.79 -9.69
CA LEU A 24 18.72 -0.36 -10.91
C LEU A 24 19.06 1.11 -11.20
N ARG A 25 19.36 1.42 -12.47
CA ARG A 25 19.63 2.79 -12.92
C ARG A 25 18.63 3.24 -13.97
N ILE A 26 18.17 4.48 -13.83
CA ILE A 26 17.44 5.21 -14.87
C ILE A 26 18.42 6.18 -15.52
N ILE A 27 18.67 6.03 -16.82
CA ILE A 27 19.75 6.72 -17.55
C ILE A 27 19.12 7.55 -18.68
N ARG A 28 19.61 8.78 -18.91
CA ARG A 28 19.28 9.61 -20.07
C ARG A 28 20.56 10.21 -20.65
N ALA A 29 20.81 10.03 -21.95
CA ALA A 29 22.01 10.53 -22.64
C ALA A 29 23.30 10.23 -21.84
N ASP A 30 23.49 8.95 -21.48
CA ASP A 30 24.62 8.42 -20.70
C ASP A 30 24.79 8.98 -19.28
N ARG A 31 23.84 9.78 -18.80
CA ARG A 31 23.82 10.28 -17.42
C ARG A 31 22.77 9.55 -16.59
N THR A 32 23.22 8.95 -15.49
CA THR A 32 22.33 8.40 -14.47
C THR A 32 21.50 9.51 -13.84
N GLN A 33 20.18 9.39 -13.97
CA GLN A 33 19.20 10.26 -13.35
C GLN A 33 18.91 9.82 -11.92
N VAL A 34 18.70 8.51 -11.75
CA VAL A 34 18.40 7.86 -10.47
C VAL A 34 19.06 6.49 -10.40
N GLU A 35 19.55 6.17 -9.21
CA GLU A 35 19.99 4.85 -8.75
C GLU A 35 19.03 4.36 -7.66
N ILE A 36 18.53 3.13 -7.81
CA ILE A 36 17.68 2.46 -6.84
C ILE A 36 18.43 1.23 -6.33
N LYS A 37 18.80 1.23 -5.05
CA LYS A 37 19.43 0.08 -4.39
C LYS A 37 18.35 -0.84 -3.85
N GLY A 38 18.54 -2.15 -3.99
CA GLY A 38 17.54 -3.13 -3.59
C GLY A 38 17.95 -4.56 -3.87
N GLY A 39 17.03 -5.49 -3.67
CA GLY A 39 17.24 -6.93 -3.92
C GLY A 39 16.87 -7.31 -5.35
N GLN A 40 15.57 -7.47 -5.59
CA GLN A 40 14.98 -7.81 -6.87
C GLN A 40 14.15 -6.65 -7.40
N PHE A 41 14.11 -6.48 -8.73
CA PHE A 41 13.32 -5.43 -9.36
C PHE A 41 12.38 -6.03 -10.41
N GLU A 42 11.13 -5.61 -10.36
CA GLU A 42 10.16 -5.73 -11.43
C GLU A 42 9.97 -4.34 -12.04
N VAL A 43 9.93 -4.26 -13.36
CA VAL A 43 9.81 -3.00 -14.10
C VAL A 43 8.65 -3.11 -15.09
N LYS A 44 7.73 -2.15 -15.02
CA LYS A 44 6.54 -2.07 -15.88
C LYS A 44 6.37 -0.64 -16.39
N GLN A 45 5.80 -0.52 -17.58
CA GLN A 45 5.29 0.75 -18.09
C GLN A 45 3.77 0.69 -18.06
N LEU A 46 3.13 1.71 -17.51
CA LEU A 46 1.67 1.82 -17.45
C LEU A 46 1.24 3.27 -17.41
N GLU A 47 0.07 3.56 -17.98
CA GLU A 47 -0.56 4.88 -17.87
C GLU A 47 -1.06 5.07 -16.43
N LEU A 48 -0.63 6.14 -15.77
CA LEU A 48 -0.98 6.48 -14.39
C LEU A 48 -1.69 7.82 -14.30
N THR A 49 -1.21 8.81 -15.07
CA THR A 49 -1.71 10.19 -15.02
C THR A 49 -2.79 10.47 -16.06
N GLY A 50 -3.10 9.49 -16.93
CA GLY A 50 -3.97 9.65 -18.08
C GLY A 50 -3.33 10.44 -19.24
N GLN A 51 -2.02 10.69 -19.17
CA GLN A 51 -1.25 11.38 -20.21
C GLN A 51 -0.17 10.45 -20.78
N ALA A 52 0.07 10.57 -22.08
CA ALA A 52 1.23 9.94 -22.71
C ALA A 52 2.52 10.73 -22.41
N PRO A 53 3.69 10.08 -22.35
CA PRO A 53 3.90 8.63 -22.43
C PRO A 53 3.57 7.93 -21.10
N ALA A 54 3.30 6.62 -21.18
CA ALA A 54 3.13 5.77 -20.01
C ALA A 54 4.26 5.96 -18.98
N GLU A 55 3.87 6.01 -17.72
CA GLU A 55 4.77 6.11 -16.58
C GLU A 55 5.52 4.80 -16.31
N LEU A 56 6.63 4.94 -15.60
CA LEU A 56 7.45 3.81 -15.16
C LEU A 56 7.06 3.42 -13.73
N TRP A 57 6.70 2.16 -13.55
CA TRP A 57 6.57 1.52 -12.25
C TRP A 57 7.74 0.56 -12.04
N ILE A 58 8.45 0.75 -10.93
CA ILE A 58 9.48 -0.17 -10.45
C ILE A 58 9.03 -0.70 -9.11
N ASN A 59 8.90 -2.02 -8.98
CA ASN A 59 8.67 -2.68 -7.70
C ASN A 59 9.97 -3.35 -7.25
N GLU A 60 10.53 -2.85 -6.15
CA GLU A 60 11.73 -3.40 -5.52
C GLU A 60 11.32 -4.34 -4.39
N THR A 61 11.99 -5.49 -4.28
CA THR A 61 11.75 -6.48 -3.21
C THR A 61 13.08 -6.88 -2.55
N SER A 62 13.14 -6.68 -1.23
CA SER A 62 14.26 -7.05 -0.37
C SER A 62 13.74 -7.89 0.80
N GLY A 63 13.94 -9.22 0.72
CA GLY A 63 13.37 -10.16 1.69
C GLY A 63 11.83 -10.08 1.70
N PRO A 64 11.18 -9.88 2.86
CA PRO A 64 9.72 -9.76 2.94
C PRO A 64 9.22 -8.34 2.62
N HIS A 65 10.11 -7.40 2.32
CA HIS A 65 9.77 -5.99 2.15
C HIS A 65 9.72 -5.58 0.68
N THR A 66 8.75 -4.74 0.36
CA THR A 66 8.56 -4.16 -0.97
C THR A 66 8.58 -2.64 -0.93
N THR A 67 9.15 -2.03 -1.96
CA THR A 67 9.07 -0.59 -2.22
C THR A 67 8.72 -0.35 -3.69
N ALA A 68 7.60 0.33 -3.93
CA ALA A 68 7.20 0.71 -5.27
C ALA A 68 7.62 2.15 -5.57
N TYR A 69 8.17 2.37 -6.76
CA TYR A 69 8.57 3.68 -7.27
C TYR A 69 7.84 3.95 -8.58
N PHE A 70 7.29 5.15 -8.70
CA PHE A 70 6.56 5.61 -9.88
C PHE A 70 7.22 6.86 -10.43
N PHE A 71 7.52 6.87 -11.73
CA PHE A 71 8.16 7.99 -12.41
C PHE A 71 7.41 8.38 -13.68
N THR A 72 7.42 9.67 -14.01
CA THR A 72 6.90 10.20 -15.27
C THR A 72 8.00 10.93 -16.04
N GLN A 73 7.79 11.03 -17.36
CA GLN A 73 8.54 11.92 -18.25
C GLN A 73 7.72 13.15 -18.64
N GLU A 74 6.45 13.19 -18.23
CA GLU A 74 5.56 14.30 -18.53
C GLU A 74 6.17 15.58 -17.97
N GLN A 75 6.42 16.57 -18.84
CA GLN A 75 7.05 17.84 -18.48
C GLN A 75 8.45 17.67 -17.84
N GLY A 76 9.11 16.54 -18.06
CA GLY A 76 10.43 16.21 -17.52
C GLY A 76 10.42 15.01 -16.57
N PHE A 77 11.62 14.57 -16.18
CA PHE A 77 11.79 13.43 -15.27
C PHE A 77 11.34 13.79 -13.86
N ARG A 78 10.28 13.14 -13.37
CA ARG A 78 9.73 13.39 -12.03
C ARG A 78 9.36 12.07 -11.35
N ASN A 79 9.59 12.00 -10.04
CA ASN A 79 9.05 10.92 -9.20
C ASN A 79 7.63 11.31 -8.76
N LEU A 80 6.64 10.47 -9.11
CA LEU A 80 5.24 10.68 -8.77
C LEU A 80 4.89 10.18 -7.38
N LEU A 81 5.46 9.03 -7.02
CA LEU A 81 5.20 8.35 -5.75
C LEU A 81 6.33 7.37 -5.46
N ILE A 82 6.69 7.29 -4.19
CA ILE A 82 7.39 6.15 -3.60
C ILE A 82 6.47 5.62 -2.50
N TYR A 83 6.10 4.35 -2.63
CA TYR A 83 5.29 3.65 -1.62
C TYR A 83 6.14 2.59 -0.93
N ARG A 84 6.43 2.80 0.36
CA ARG A 84 7.07 1.80 1.22
C ARG A 84 6.04 0.77 1.67
N GLY A 85 5.89 -0.28 0.87
CA GLY A 85 4.91 -1.33 1.06
C GLY A 85 5.17 -2.25 2.25
N ARG A 86 6.42 -2.35 2.70
CA ARG A 86 6.82 -3.34 3.72
C ARG A 86 6.30 -4.72 3.31
N THR A 87 5.56 -5.43 4.15
CA THR A 87 5.10 -6.80 3.87
C THR A 87 3.81 -6.89 3.06
N ALA A 88 3.26 -5.75 2.61
CA ALA A 88 1.96 -5.70 1.94
C ALA A 88 2.04 -5.15 0.49
N GLY A 89 2.83 -4.10 0.24
CA GLY A 89 3.15 -3.69 -1.13
C GLY A 89 2.00 -3.06 -1.92
N VAL A 90 2.24 -2.91 -3.23
CA VAL A 90 1.21 -2.64 -4.23
C VAL A 90 0.51 -3.96 -4.54
N LEU A 91 -0.82 -3.98 -4.44
CA LEU A 91 -1.64 -5.16 -4.71
C LEU A 91 -2.15 -5.16 -6.14
N GLU A 92 -2.57 -3.99 -6.63
CA GLU A 92 -3.14 -3.83 -7.96
C GLU A 92 -3.00 -2.38 -8.42
N VAL A 93 -2.92 -2.17 -9.74
CA VAL A 93 -3.09 -0.86 -10.37
C VAL A 93 -4.17 -1.02 -11.43
N ARG A 94 -5.27 -0.28 -11.29
CA ARG A 94 -6.39 -0.32 -12.24
C ARG A 94 -7.26 0.91 -12.14
N ASP A 95 -7.96 1.21 -13.23
CA ASP A 95 -9.00 2.23 -13.27
C ASP A 95 -10.25 1.74 -12.53
N VAL A 96 -10.56 2.42 -11.43
CA VAL A 96 -11.60 2.02 -10.50
C VAL A 96 -12.92 2.74 -10.76
N ASP A 97 -12.90 4.02 -11.13
CA ASP A 97 -14.09 4.81 -11.45
C ASP A 97 -14.34 5.02 -12.95
N GLY A 98 -13.47 4.50 -13.82
CA GLY A 98 -13.63 4.58 -15.27
C GLY A 98 -13.18 5.92 -15.85
N ASP A 99 -12.39 6.71 -15.11
CA ASP A 99 -11.93 8.04 -15.53
C ASP A 99 -10.65 8.00 -16.40
N ARG A 100 -10.17 6.80 -16.73
CA ARG A 100 -8.93 6.49 -17.47
C ARG A 100 -7.63 6.84 -16.74
N ARG A 101 -7.68 7.10 -15.44
CA ARG A 101 -6.50 7.30 -14.58
C ARG A 101 -6.53 6.25 -13.49
N PRO A 102 -5.68 5.21 -13.58
CA PRO A 102 -5.77 4.13 -12.62
C PRO A 102 -5.38 4.53 -11.21
N GLU A 103 -6.17 4.05 -10.27
CA GLU A 103 -5.84 4.01 -8.85
C GLU A 103 -4.78 2.94 -8.56
N ILE A 104 -3.96 3.23 -7.54
CA ILE A 104 -3.01 2.28 -6.98
C ILE A 104 -3.61 1.71 -5.70
N ILE A 105 -3.92 0.42 -5.71
CA ILE A 105 -4.43 -0.30 -4.55
C ILE A 105 -3.23 -0.86 -3.79
N VAL A 106 -3.05 -0.40 -2.56
CA VAL A 106 -1.92 -0.78 -1.71
C VAL A 106 -2.38 -1.47 -0.45
N GLY A 107 -1.63 -2.48 -0.02
CA GLY A 107 -1.87 -3.14 1.26
C GLY A 107 -1.13 -2.44 2.39
N THR A 108 -1.64 -2.58 3.62
CA THR A 108 -0.95 -2.17 4.84
C THR A 108 -0.83 -3.30 5.86
N ASP A 109 0.33 -3.36 6.50
CA ASP A 109 0.67 -4.19 7.65
C ASP A 109 0.66 -3.39 8.97
N VAL A 110 -0.11 -2.28 9.03
CA VAL A 110 -0.22 -1.40 10.20
C VAL A 110 -0.52 -2.14 11.51
N PHE A 111 -1.24 -3.25 11.45
CA PHE A 111 -1.64 -4.04 12.63
C PHE A 111 -0.79 -5.29 12.88
N ALA A 112 0.34 -5.47 12.20
CA ALA A 112 1.14 -6.70 12.32
C ALA A 112 1.59 -7.05 13.75
N ASP A 113 1.68 -6.06 14.64
CA ASP A 113 2.09 -6.23 16.04
C ASP A 113 1.10 -5.56 17.02
N PHE A 114 -0.17 -5.38 16.62
CA PHE A 114 -1.17 -4.65 17.41
C PHE A 114 -1.97 -5.53 18.37
N GLY A 115 -2.23 -5.00 19.57
CA GLY A 115 -3.23 -5.56 20.49
C GLY A 115 -2.95 -6.97 21.00
N GLY A 116 -1.70 -7.44 20.91
CA GLY A 116 -1.29 -8.80 21.26
C GLY A 116 -1.73 -9.87 20.26
N LEU A 117 -2.14 -9.48 19.04
CA LEU A 117 -2.47 -10.44 17.98
C LEU A 117 -1.21 -11.10 17.42
N PRO A 118 -1.24 -12.42 17.13
CA PRO A 118 -0.18 -13.07 16.37
C PRO A 118 -0.02 -12.47 14.96
N ARG A 119 1.20 -12.48 14.45
CA ARG A 119 1.54 -11.94 13.11
C ARG A 119 0.87 -12.68 11.96
N GLU A 120 0.39 -13.89 12.22
CA GLU A 120 -0.25 -14.75 11.22
C GLU A 120 -1.71 -14.34 10.97
N VAL A 121 -2.33 -13.65 11.94
CA VAL A 121 -3.78 -13.40 11.96
C VAL A 121 -4.14 -11.93 11.99
N TYR A 122 -3.19 -10.99 11.94
CA TYR A 122 -3.54 -9.58 11.97
C TYR A 122 -4.41 -9.17 10.76
N PRO A 123 -5.36 -8.24 10.96
CA PRO A 123 -6.17 -7.75 9.85
C PRO A 123 -5.31 -6.87 8.95
N ARG A 124 -5.14 -7.27 7.68
CA ARG A 124 -4.51 -6.40 6.66
C ARG A 124 -5.55 -5.51 6.01
N LEU A 125 -5.32 -4.21 5.99
CA LEU A 125 -6.21 -3.27 5.30
C LEU A 125 -5.63 -2.90 3.93
N THR A 126 -6.45 -2.24 3.12
CA THR A 126 -6.08 -1.71 1.82
C THR A 126 -6.40 -0.22 1.75
N TYR A 127 -5.49 0.56 1.17
CA TYR A 127 -5.71 1.94 0.78
C TYR A 127 -5.81 2.03 -0.74
N ILE A 128 -6.52 3.05 -1.22
CA ILE A 128 -6.66 3.36 -2.63
C ILE A 128 -6.04 4.74 -2.84
N LEU A 129 -5.02 4.81 -3.69
CA LEU A 129 -4.34 6.05 -4.02
C LEU A 129 -4.80 6.53 -5.38
N ALA A 130 -5.31 7.75 -5.47
CA ALA A 130 -5.75 8.36 -6.72
C ALA A 130 -4.87 9.57 -7.09
N TRP A 131 -4.76 9.85 -8.37
CA TRP A 131 -4.06 11.02 -8.89
C TRP A 131 -4.93 12.28 -8.73
N ASP A 132 -4.43 13.31 -8.03
CA ASP A 132 -5.15 14.58 -7.82
C ASP A 132 -4.83 15.66 -8.88
N GLY A 133 -4.04 15.33 -9.90
CA GLY A 133 -3.50 16.28 -10.88
C GLY A 133 -2.07 16.74 -10.57
N VAL A 134 -1.58 16.51 -9.35
CA VAL A 134 -0.24 16.92 -8.90
C VAL A 134 0.52 15.74 -8.28
N ARG A 135 -0.15 14.90 -7.49
CA ARG A 135 0.43 13.75 -6.79
C ARG A 135 -0.63 12.67 -6.55
N TYR A 136 -0.16 11.49 -6.15
CA TYR A 136 -1.04 10.47 -5.58
C TYR A 136 -1.42 10.83 -4.14
N VAL A 137 -2.70 10.71 -3.82
CA VAL A 137 -3.28 10.98 -2.49
C VAL A 137 -4.19 9.84 -2.06
N ASP A 138 -4.46 9.75 -0.75
CA ASP A 138 -5.46 8.82 -0.23
C ASP A 138 -6.86 9.18 -0.73
N ALA A 139 -7.47 8.25 -1.46
CA ALA A 139 -8.82 8.34 -1.98
C ALA A 139 -9.71 7.22 -1.44
N THR A 140 -9.28 6.47 -0.43
CA THR A 140 -9.96 5.27 0.06
C THR A 140 -11.43 5.51 0.41
N ALA A 141 -11.75 6.65 1.01
CA ALA A 141 -13.13 7.03 1.35
C ALA A 141 -14.04 7.27 0.13
N ARG A 142 -13.50 7.58 -1.05
CA ARG A 142 -14.29 7.70 -2.31
C ARG A 142 -14.76 6.34 -2.82
N PHE A 143 -14.17 5.25 -2.34
CA PHE A 143 -14.30 3.90 -2.88
C PHE A 143 -14.69 2.87 -1.80
N PRO A 144 -15.77 3.10 -1.04
CA PRO A 144 -16.10 2.28 0.13
C PRO A 144 -16.47 0.82 -0.23
N THR A 145 -16.96 0.58 -1.45
CA THR A 145 -17.49 -0.71 -1.91
C THR A 145 -16.50 -1.56 -2.71
N LEU A 146 -15.32 -1.04 -3.03
CA LEU A 146 -14.39 -1.78 -3.88
C LEU A 146 -13.75 -2.96 -3.17
N GLY A 147 -13.95 -4.11 -3.80
CA GLY A 147 -13.64 -5.44 -3.29
C GLY A 147 -12.15 -5.71 -3.23
N PHE A 148 -11.52 -5.31 -2.13
CA PHE A 148 -10.47 -6.06 -1.45
C PHE A 148 -10.62 -5.75 0.04
N ARG A 149 -11.18 -6.70 0.82
CA ARG A 149 -11.41 -6.60 2.28
C ARG A 149 -12.35 -5.45 2.68
N THR A 150 -13.54 -5.49 2.08
CA THR A 150 -14.71 -4.67 2.46
C THR A 150 -15.10 -4.88 3.92
N LEU A 151 -15.92 -3.97 4.48
CA LEU A 151 -16.57 -4.19 5.78
C LEU A 151 -17.31 -5.54 5.83
N SER A 152 -17.92 -5.98 4.73
CA SER A 152 -18.61 -7.28 4.67
C SER A 152 -17.67 -8.46 4.92
N TYR A 153 -16.43 -8.42 4.41
CA TYR A 153 -15.45 -9.49 4.66
C TYR A 153 -15.18 -9.65 6.16
N TYR A 154 -14.87 -8.55 6.85
CA TYR A 154 -14.58 -8.61 8.29
C TYR A 154 -15.81 -8.91 9.13
N ARG A 155 -17.00 -8.49 8.68
CA ARG A 155 -18.25 -8.87 9.33
C ARG A 155 -18.48 -10.37 9.28
N THR A 156 -18.35 -10.99 8.10
CA THR A 156 -18.49 -12.44 7.94
C THR A 156 -17.41 -13.17 8.73
N ALA A 157 -16.15 -12.75 8.64
CA ALA A 157 -15.06 -13.34 9.41
C ALA A 157 -15.29 -13.28 10.93
N LEU A 158 -15.85 -12.18 11.43
CA LEU A 158 -16.21 -12.06 12.84
C LEU A 158 -17.33 -13.03 13.21
N GLN A 159 -18.40 -13.09 12.42
CA GLN A 159 -19.51 -14.00 12.67
C GLN A 159 -19.05 -15.47 12.71
N ASP A 160 -18.23 -15.87 11.74
CA ASP A 160 -17.68 -17.22 11.67
C ASP A 160 -16.78 -17.54 12.87
N ALA A 161 -15.88 -16.62 13.24
CA ALA A 161 -15.00 -16.79 14.39
C ALA A 161 -15.79 -16.89 15.71
N LEU A 162 -16.87 -16.11 15.86
CA LEU A 162 -17.74 -16.18 17.03
C LEU A 162 -18.49 -17.53 17.12
N ILE A 163 -18.98 -18.05 15.99
CA ILE A 163 -19.61 -19.39 15.92
C ILE A 163 -18.60 -20.47 16.32
N GLN A 164 -17.36 -20.36 15.84
CA GLN A 164 -16.28 -21.31 16.13
C GLN A 164 -15.68 -21.15 17.52
N LYS A 165 -16.06 -20.09 18.27
CA LYS A 165 -15.45 -19.69 19.54
C LYS A 165 -13.94 -19.43 19.43
N ASP A 166 -13.50 -18.99 18.25
CA ASP A 166 -12.12 -18.58 18.00
C ASP A 166 -11.94 -17.12 18.40
N GLU A 167 -11.52 -16.90 19.64
CA GLU A 167 -11.37 -15.55 20.18
C GLU A 167 -10.31 -14.73 19.45
N VAL A 168 -9.22 -15.37 18.99
CA VAL A 168 -8.11 -14.69 18.32
C VAL A 168 -8.56 -14.15 16.97
N ASN A 169 -9.22 -14.98 16.16
CA ASN A 169 -9.76 -14.53 14.88
C ASN A 169 -10.93 -13.56 15.05
N ALA A 170 -11.73 -13.69 16.12
CA ALA A 170 -12.79 -12.73 16.41
C ALA A 170 -12.22 -11.34 16.77
N ARG A 171 -11.14 -11.27 17.56
CA ARG A 171 -10.44 -9.99 17.83
C ARG A 171 -9.84 -9.40 16.55
N SER A 172 -9.18 -10.22 15.74
CA SER A 172 -8.64 -9.78 14.44
C SER A 172 -9.73 -9.23 13.52
N ALA A 173 -10.84 -9.95 13.36
CA ALA A 173 -11.94 -9.55 12.51
C ALA A 173 -12.63 -8.28 13.02
N ALA A 174 -12.81 -8.13 14.35
CA ALA A 174 -13.35 -6.91 14.95
C ALA A 174 -12.44 -5.69 14.72
N LEU A 175 -11.12 -5.85 14.90
CA LEU A 175 -10.14 -4.80 14.59
C LEU A 175 -10.12 -4.46 13.10
N GLY A 176 -10.17 -5.45 12.22
CA GLY A 176 -10.24 -5.25 10.78
C GLY A 176 -11.51 -4.54 10.34
N TYR A 177 -12.66 -4.90 10.92
CA TYR A 177 -13.94 -4.24 10.66
C TYR A 177 -13.91 -2.77 11.09
N TYR A 178 -13.45 -2.49 12.31
CA TYR A 178 -13.36 -1.12 12.81
C TYR A 178 -12.32 -0.30 12.03
N GLY A 179 -11.13 -0.85 11.80
CA GLY A 179 -10.07 -0.21 11.05
C GLY A 179 -10.47 0.09 9.61
N ARG A 180 -11.21 -0.81 8.96
CA ARG A 180 -11.78 -0.54 7.63
C ARG A 180 -12.81 0.59 7.69
N GLY A 181 -13.69 0.58 8.68
CA GLY A 181 -14.67 1.65 8.90
C GLY A 181 -14.01 3.01 9.08
N LEU A 182 -12.89 3.08 9.80
CA LEU A 182 -12.12 4.32 9.95
C LEU A 182 -11.62 4.87 8.60
N ILE A 183 -11.00 4.03 7.77
CA ILE A 183 -10.40 4.49 6.50
C ILE A 183 -11.44 4.72 5.38
N THR A 184 -12.66 4.18 5.51
CA THR A 184 -13.76 4.43 4.55
C THR A 184 -14.74 5.50 5.03
N GLY A 185 -14.51 6.14 6.18
CA GLY A 185 -15.42 7.15 6.73
C GLY A 185 -16.71 6.59 7.34
N GLN A 186 -16.74 5.29 7.65
CA GLN A 186 -17.88 4.56 8.22
C GLN A 186 -17.61 4.15 9.69
N ALA A 187 -16.78 4.89 10.41
CA ALA A 187 -16.31 4.53 11.75
C ALA A 187 -17.45 4.38 12.77
N ASP A 188 -18.40 5.31 12.78
CA ASP A 188 -19.53 5.32 13.72
C ASP A 188 -20.48 4.16 13.48
N GLU A 189 -20.79 3.87 12.22
CA GLU A 189 -21.60 2.72 11.81
C GLU A 189 -20.89 1.42 12.23
N ALA A 190 -19.59 1.30 11.92
CA ALA A 190 -18.80 0.12 12.25
C ALA A 190 -18.73 -0.11 13.77
N LYS A 191 -18.49 0.94 14.54
CA LYS A 191 -18.45 0.89 16.01
C LYS A 191 -19.80 0.50 16.58
N THR A 192 -20.88 1.12 16.13
CA THR A 192 -22.25 0.81 16.58
C THR A 192 -22.58 -0.66 16.34
N TRP A 193 -22.28 -1.16 15.14
CA TRP A 193 -22.51 -2.56 14.81
C TRP A 193 -21.67 -3.50 15.70
N LEU A 194 -20.39 -3.22 15.90
CA LEU A 194 -19.53 -4.01 16.79
C LEU A 194 -20.02 -4.01 18.23
N MET A 195 -20.50 -2.88 18.74
CA MET A 195 -21.02 -2.78 20.09
C MET A 195 -22.29 -3.61 20.30
N ALA A 196 -23.10 -3.78 19.27
CA ALA A 196 -24.33 -4.59 19.31
C ALA A 196 -24.08 -6.10 19.06
N ASN A 197 -23.09 -6.46 18.25
CA ASN A 197 -22.94 -7.81 17.71
C ASN A 197 -21.74 -8.60 18.25
N THR A 198 -20.96 -8.02 19.17
CA THR A 198 -19.71 -8.62 19.65
C THR A 198 -19.76 -8.90 21.17
N PRO A 199 -19.20 -10.02 21.67
CA PRO A 199 -19.09 -10.29 23.10
C PRO A 199 -18.39 -9.18 23.89
N GLN A 200 -18.74 -9.02 25.17
CA GLN A 200 -18.21 -7.94 26.02
C GLN A 200 -16.68 -7.92 26.11
N ALA A 201 -16.03 -9.08 26.17
CA ALA A 201 -14.58 -9.18 26.26
C ALA A 201 -13.87 -8.56 25.05
N ILE A 202 -14.33 -8.89 23.83
CA ILE A 202 -13.76 -8.36 22.58
C ILE A 202 -14.11 -6.86 22.43
N ARG A 203 -15.32 -6.44 22.84
CA ARG A 203 -15.69 -5.01 22.84
C ARG A 203 -14.76 -4.19 23.72
N ARG A 204 -14.49 -4.64 24.95
CA ARG A 204 -13.56 -3.98 25.87
C ARG A 204 -12.15 -3.92 25.28
N TRP A 205 -11.63 -5.06 24.82
CA TRP A 205 -10.31 -5.13 24.17
C TRP A 205 -10.18 -4.13 23.01
N LEU A 206 -11.18 -4.01 22.15
CA LEU A 206 -11.15 -3.05 21.04
C LEU A 206 -11.20 -1.59 21.51
N LEU A 207 -12.04 -1.28 22.51
CA LEU A 207 -12.15 0.07 23.07
C LEU A 207 -10.87 0.51 23.79
N ASP A 208 -10.22 -0.40 24.51
CA ASP A 208 -8.94 -0.14 25.18
C ASP A 208 -7.83 0.22 24.16
N LEU A 209 -7.91 -0.32 22.94
CA LEU A 209 -6.97 -0.06 21.84
C LEU A 209 -7.37 1.12 20.94
N GLU A 210 -8.57 1.67 21.09
CA GLU A 210 -9.17 2.58 20.10
C GLU A 210 -8.28 3.78 19.75
N GLY A 211 -7.72 4.44 20.76
CA GLY A 211 -6.83 5.58 20.55
C GLY A 211 -5.52 5.21 19.85
N GLU A 212 -5.02 3.99 20.04
CA GLU A 212 -3.83 3.49 19.35
C GLU A 212 -4.16 3.15 17.89
N VAL A 213 -5.28 2.47 17.65
CA VAL A 213 -5.77 2.11 16.30
C VAL A 213 -5.94 3.34 15.43
N ILE A 214 -6.63 4.36 15.94
CA ILE A 214 -6.84 5.65 15.27
C ILE A 214 -5.47 6.25 14.90
N ARG A 215 -4.59 6.43 15.89
CA ARG A 215 -3.26 7.02 15.67
C ARG A 215 -2.46 6.23 14.64
N ALA A 216 -2.49 4.91 14.70
CA ALA A 216 -1.76 4.03 13.80
C ALA A 216 -2.20 4.24 12.36
N LEU A 217 -3.51 4.22 12.08
CA LEU A 217 -4.06 4.39 10.75
C LEU A 217 -3.76 5.78 10.17
N TYR A 218 -4.03 6.85 10.93
CA TYR A 218 -3.80 8.22 10.45
C TYR A 218 -2.33 8.56 10.20
N THR A 219 -1.40 7.81 10.79
CA THR A 219 0.04 8.00 10.56
C THR A 219 0.62 7.03 9.54
N ASP A 220 0.02 5.85 9.36
CA ASP A 220 0.59 4.77 8.55
C ASP A 220 0.82 5.20 7.10
N LEU A 221 -0.22 5.70 6.43
CA LEU A 221 -0.11 6.02 5.01
C LEU A 221 0.83 7.21 4.76
N ALA A 222 0.77 8.23 5.61
CA ALA A 222 1.67 9.39 5.57
C ALA A 222 3.15 9.00 5.71
N CYS A 223 3.45 7.95 6.47
CA CYS A 223 4.81 7.44 6.64
C CYS A 223 5.30 6.56 5.48
N ARG A 224 4.38 5.98 4.69
CA ARG A 224 4.70 5.10 3.57
C ARG A 224 4.81 5.83 2.23
N MET A 225 4.05 6.90 2.06
CA MET A 225 4.04 7.70 0.84
C MET A 225 5.08 8.81 0.92
N THR A 226 5.92 8.91 -0.11
CA THR A 226 6.84 10.04 -0.24
C THR A 226 7.15 10.31 -1.70
N VAL A 227 7.81 11.43 -1.97
CA VAL A 227 8.42 11.74 -3.26
C VAL A 227 9.87 12.15 -3.01
N SER A 228 10.75 11.86 -3.96
CA SER A 228 12.17 12.20 -3.84
C SER A 228 12.77 12.58 -5.17
N TYR A 229 13.54 13.67 -5.16
CA TYR A 229 14.37 14.11 -6.28
C TYR A 229 15.85 13.77 -6.06
N SER A 230 16.15 12.94 -5.06
CA SER A 230 17.50 12.40 -4.85
C SER A 230 17.90 11.49 -6.00
N ARG A 231 19.16 11.57 -6.42
CA ARG A 231 19.75 10.63 -7.38
C ARG A 231 19.92 9.21 -6.81
N SER A 232 19.83 9.04 -5.50
CA SER A 232 19.97 7.75 -4.82
C SER A 232 18.72 7.46 -3.99
N LEU A 233 18.11 6.30 -4.22
CA LEU A 233 16.89 5.80 -3.59
C LEU A 233 17.13 4.43 -2.92
N PRO A 234 16.35 4.09 -1.87
CA PRO A 234 15.27 4.87 -1.27
C PRO A 234 15.76 6.10 -0.49
N PRO A 235 14.95 7.17 -0.35
CA PRO A 235 15.29 8.30 0.51
C PRO A 235 15.29 7.84 1.98
N LYS A 236 15.84 8.68 2.86
CA LYS A 236 15.67 8.46 4.31
C LYS A 236 14.18 8.37 4.65
N PRO A 237 13.77 7.50 5.58
CA PRO A 237 12.41 7.46 6.07
C PRO A 237 11.96 8.80 6.65
N VAL A 238 10.72 9.20 6.34
CA VAL A 238 10.08 10.38 6.96
C VAL A 238 9.67 10.04 8.39
N CYS A 239 9.27 8.80 8.62
CA CYS A 239 8.97 8.25 9.93
C CYS A 239 9.93 7.12 10.28
N ASN A 240 10.37 7.07 11.53
CA ASN A 240 11.09 5.93 12.08
C ASN A 240 10.04 4.95 12.63
N ARG A 241 9.66 3.95 11.83
CA ARG A 241 8.91 2.78 12.29
C ARG A 241 9.53 1.53 11.70
#